data_AF-A0A956L4G9-F1
#
_entry.id   AF-A0A956L4G9-F1
#
_cell.length_a   1.000
_cell.length_b   1.000
_cell.length_c   1.000
_cell.angle_alpha   90.00
_cell.angle_beta   90.00
_cell.angle_gamma   90.00
#
_symmetry.space_group_name_H-M   'P 1'
#
loop_
_entity.id
_entity.type
_entity.pdbx_description
1 polymer ?
#
loop_
_entity_poly.entity_id
_entity_poly.type
_entity_poly.pdbx_seq_one_letter_code
_entity_poly.pdbx_strand_id
1 'polypeptide(L)'
;MGLRSLYLAERVLSALDFTRHGFSSGQELAAAAEAVMAGPVEAKLGFLFRLHDHDGDGQLTREEFERLLHISLAENRLQLPDTVIERLIDAVWQTGDHDRSGCMTFDEFAAMVAPRPELRAQLAQYGVTLLTPGKRRRVEPRTGRPHTRRRSWARDTALLAVFMALYALANMGLFGEAFWRYRMQGAGLLVQIARGCGACLNFNGALLLVPMLRYTLRWVRQRRLGRLLPIDESIEIHRLVGEVTFGLAIVHTLAHVLNIVVNLGPNAWTSPANITGAALLAVFIMMWLFSRERVRRSGSFEAFHYTHMLYLLWFGLMLAHGPVFWAWLLLPGVAFLVERVVRSVGRSQPTTVVATQILPSG
;
A
#
# COMPACT_ATOMS: atom_id res chain seq x y z
N MET A 1 19.36 -0.80 -14.14
CA MET A 1 19.58 -0.58 -15.59
C MET A 1 18.33 -0.07 -16.33
N GLY A 2 17.09 -0.31 -15.88
CA GLY A 2 15.91 0.29 -16.53
C GLY A 2 15.45 -0.43 -17.81
N LEU A 3 16.15 -1.52 -18.14
CA LEU A 3 15.81 -2.49 -19.19
C LEU A 3 14.54 -3.26 -18.81
N ARG A 4 13.69 -3.54 -19.81
CA ARG A 4 12.44 -4.30 -19.66
C ARG A 4 12.66 -5.79 -19.89
N SER A 5 13.55 -6.13 -20.83
CA SER A 5 13.92 -7.52 -21.10
C SER A 5 14.88 -8.04 -20.04
N LEU A 6 14.47 -9.10 -19.32
CA LEU A 6 15.34 -9.80 -18.36
C LEU A 6 16.55 -10.41 -19.07
N TYR A 7 16.33 -10.96 -20.26
CA TYR A 7 17.39 -11.49 -21.11
C TYR A 7 18.43 -10.42 -21.46
N LEU A 8 18.01 -9.23 -21.91
CA LEU A 8 18.94 -8.14 -22.21
C LEU A 8 19.71 -7.68 -20.95
N ALA A 9 19.07 -7.69 -19.79
CA ALA A 9 19.74 -7.38 -18.52
C ALA A 9 20.79 -8.43 -18.15
N GLU A 10 20.50 -9.72 -18.31
CA GLU A 10 21.47 -10.81 -18.12
C GLU A 10 22.64 -10.68 -19.08
N ARG A 11 22.37 -10.39 -20.37
CA ARG A 11 23.41 -10.16 -21.38
C ARG A 11 24.32 -8.99 -21.03
N VAL A 12 23.76 -7.86 -20.57
CA VAL A 12 24.57 -6.71 -20.13
C VAL A 12 25.46 -7.07 -18.95
N LEU A 13 24.96 -7.86 -17.99
CA LEU A 13 25.77 -8.34 -16.87
C LEU A 13 26.89 -9.26 -17.35
N SER A 14 26.59 -10.26 -18.18
CA SER A 14 27.60 -11.16 -18.74
C SER A 14 28.66 -10.41 -19.57
N ALA A 15 28.28 -9.39 -20.35
CA ALA A 15 29.21 -8.61 -21.16
C ALA A 15 30.13 -7.67 -20.35
N LEU A 16 29.74 -7.34 -19.11
CA LEU A 16 30.56 -6.59 -18.14
C LEU A 16 31.50 -7.49 -17.32
N ASP A 17 31.19 -8.79 -17.19
CA ASP A 17 31.98 -9.74 -16.41
C ASP A 17 33.11 -10.35 -17.26
N PHE A 18 34.17 -9.56 -17.48
CA PHE A 18 35.33 -9.95 -18.29
C PHE A 18 36.05 -11.20 -17.79
N THR A 19 35.93 -11.50 -16.50
CA THR A 19 36.67 -12.55 -15.78
C THR A 19 35.83 -13.80 -15.52
N ARG A 20 34.53 -13.78 -15.91
CA ARG A 20 33.57 -14.89 -15.82
C ARG A 20 33.42 -15.48 -14.41
N HIS A 21 33.66 -14.69 -13.36
CA HIS A 21 33.52 -15.15 -11.96
C HIS A 21 32.24 -14.64 -11.29
N GLY A 22 31.42 -13.88 -12.01
CA GLY A 22 30.21 -13.23 -11.52
C GLY A 22 30.50 -12.01 -10.64
N PHE A 23 29.49 -11.17 -10.43
CA PHE A 23 29.61 -10.03 -9.52
C PHE A 23 29.26 -10.44 -8.09
N SER A 24 30.22 -10.30 -7.18
CA SER A 24 30.04 -10.55 -5.74
C SER A 24 29.32 -9.39 -5.03
N SER A 25 29.35 -8.19 -5.61
CA SER A 25 28.71 -6.99 -5.06
C SER A 25 28.26 -6.01 -6.14
N GLY A 26 27.32 -5.13 -5.79
CA GLY A 26 26.91 -4.03 -6.68
C GLY A 26 28.01 -2.99 -6.94
N GLN A 27 29.03 -2.91 -6.08
CA GLN A 27 30.19 -2.03 -6.29
C GLN A 27 31.10 -2.56 -7.40
N GLU A 28 31.29 -3.87 -7.46
CA GLU A 28 32.07 -4.54 -8.50
C GLU A 28 31.41 -4.35 -9.88
N LEU A 29 30.09 -4.52 -9.95
CA LEU A 29 29.31 -4.25 -11.15
C LEU A 29 29.38 -2.77 -11.57
N ALA A 30 29.31 -1.85 -10.61
CA ALA A 30 29.40 -0.42 -10.88
C ALA A 30 30.78 -0.04 -11.42
N ALA A 31 31.85 -0.59 -10.85
CA ALA A 31 33.23 -0.38 -11.31
C ALA A 31 33.44 -0.92 -12.74
N ALA A 32 32.92 -2.11 -13.05
CA ALA A 32 32.98 -2.68 -14.39
C ALA A 32 32.22 -1.83 -15.42
N ALA A 33 31.02 -1.35 -15.08
CA ALA A 33 30.26 -0.44 -15.93
C ALA A 33 30.96 0.90 -16.13
N GLU A 34 31.55 1.47 -15.07
CA GLU A 34 32.30 2.73 -15.11
C GLU A 34 33.56 2.60 -15.99
N ALA A 35 34.28 1.48 -15.90
CA ALA A 35 35.44 1.21 -16.74
C ALA A 35 35.08 1.21 -18.24
N VAL A 36 33.94 0.64 -18.62
CA VAL A 36 33.45 0.68 -20.01
C VAL A 36 32.99 2.09 -20.42
N MET A 37 32.30 2.81 -19.54
CA MET A 37 31.79 4.16 -19.84
C MET A 37 32.90 5.20 -19.98
N ALA A 38 33.90 5.16 -19.10
CA ALA A 38 35.05 6.05 -19.09
C ALA A 38 36.17 5.62 -20.06
N GLY A 39 36.12 4.37 -20.53
CA GLY A 39 37.11 3.81 -21.45
C GLY A 39 37.06 4.39 -22.87
N PRO A 40 38.07 4.07 -23.69
CA PRO A 40 38.15 4.49 -25.09
C PRO A 40 37.00 3.90 -25.92
N VAL A 41 36.80 4.42 -27.13
CA VAL A 41 35.75 3.98 -28.05
C VAL A 41 35.83 2.47 -28.32
N GLU A 42 37.05 1.94 -28.41
CA GLU A 42 37.37 0.52 -28.58
C GLU A 42 36.83 -0.34 -27.43
N ALA A 43 36.94 0.13 -26.18
CA ALA A 43 36.40 -0.59 -25.02
C ALA A 43 34.87 -0.65 -25.05
N LYS A 44 34.22 0.41 -25.53
CA LYS A 44 32.76 0.50 -25.69
C LYS A 44 32.27 -0.41 -26.82
N LEU A 45 33.00 -0.45 -27.93
CA LEU A 45 32.72 -1.36 -29.04
C LEU A 45 32.94 -2.82 -28.62
N GLY A 46 33.99 -3.12 -27.86
CA GLY A 46 34.23 -4.46 -27.33
C GLY A 46 33.13 -4.92 -26.36
N PHE A 47 32.61 -4.01 -25.53
CA PHE A 47 31.41 -4.28 -24.72
C PHE A 47 30.20 -4.60 -25.59
N LEU A 48 29.95 -3.79 -26.62
CA LEU A 48 28.82 -4.03 -27.52
C LEU A 48 28.97 -5.36 -28.28
N PHE A 49 30.18 -5.72 -28.70
CA PHE A 49 30.46 -6.99 -29.35
C PHE A 49 30.13 -8.18 -28.43
N ARG A 50 30.69 -8.20 -27.21
CA ARG A 50 30.40 -9.24 -26.20
C ARG A 50 28.93 -9.32 -25.80
N LEU A 51 28.20 -8.22 -25.92
CA LEU A 51 26.76 -8.23 -25.68
C LEU A 51 26.05 -9.16 -26.67
N HIS A 52 26.48 -9.16 -27.93
CA HIS A 52 25.91 -9.95 -29.02
C HIS A 52 26.47 -11.39 -29.07
N ASP A 53 27.76 -11.59 -28.78
CA ASP A 53 28.42 -12.91 -28.69
C ASP A 53 27.86 -13.72 -27.50
N HIS A 54 26.91 -14.62 -27.78
CA HIS A 54 26.06 -15.23 -26.76
C HIS A 54 26.80 -16.29 -25.96
N ASP A 55 27.54 -17.16 -26.64
CA ASP A 55 28.30 -18.24 -26.02
C ASP A 55 29.69 -17.80 -25.55
N GLY A 56 30.14 -16.61 -25.93
CA GLY A 56 31.40 -16.02 -25.51
C GLY A 56 32.58 -16.68 -26.20
N ASP A 57 32.41 -17.25 -27.39
CA ASP A 57 33.49 -17.88 -28.14
C ASP A 57 34.39 -16.87 -28.87
N GLY A 58 34.04 -15.58 -28.82
CA GLY A 58 34.77 -14.48 -29.45
C GLY A 58 34.42 -14.28 -30.93
N GLN A 59 33.43 -15.01 -31.43
CA GLN A 59 32.90 -14.93 -32.77
C GLN A 59 31.43 -14.54 -32.71
N LEU A 60 30.98 -13.76 -33.69
CA LEU A 60 29.58 -13.37 -33.78
C LEU A 60 28.93 -14.08 -34.96
N THR A 61 27.99 -14.96 -34.66
CA THR A 61 27.18 -15.64 -35.69
C THR A 61 26.02 -14.76 -36.16
N ARG A 62 25.49 -15.08 -37.33
CA ARG A 62 24.35 -14.35 -37.93
C ARG A 62 23.13 -14.42 -37.02
N GLU A 63 22.88 -15.60 -36.45
CA GLU A 63 21.76 -15.87 -35.56
C GLU A 63 21.85 -15.09 -34.25
N GLU A 64 23.04 -14.94 -33.68
CA GLU A 64 23.27 -14.18 -32.45
C GLU A 64 23.04 -12.68 -32.65
N PHE A 65 23.54 -12.14 -33.77
CA PHE A 65 23.33 -10.74 -34.10
C PHE A 65 21.87 -10.43 -34.39
N GLU A 66 21.21 -11.26 -35.20
CA GLU A 66 19.78 -11.14 -35.51
C GLU A 66 18.94 -11.12 -34.22
N ARG A 67 19.17 -12.11 -33.34
CA ARG A 67 18.44 -12.24 -32.08
C ARG A 67 18.59 -10.99 -31.21
N LEU A 68 19.81 -10.50 -31.02
CA LEU A 68 20.01 -9.34 -30.15
C LEU A 68 19.54 -8.03 -30.80
N LEU A 69 19.59 -7.93 -32.13
CA LEU A 69 19.04 -6.80 -32.89
C LEU A 69 17.53 -6.69 -32.68
N HIS A 70 16.79 -7.80 -32.80
CA HIS A 70 15.34 -7.81 -32.53
C HIS A 70 15.02 -7.38 -31.09
N ILE A 71 15.78 -7.88 -30.11
CA ILE A 71 15.60 -7.54 -28.68
C ILE A 71 15.90 -6.06 -28.43
N SER A 72 16.94 -5.52 -29.07
CA SER A 72 17.34 -4.11 -28.99
C SER A 72 16.29 -3.17 -29.60
N LEU A 73 15.72 -3.53 -30.75
CA LEU A 73 14.64 -2.77 -31.40
C LEU A 73 13.37 -2.77 -30.54
N ALA A 74 13.01 -3.92 -29.97
CA ALA A 74 11.86 -4.05 -29.08
C ALA A 74 12.01 -3.22 -27.79
N GLU A 75 13.20 -3.17 -27.19
CA GLU A 75 13.49 -2.36 -26.00
C GLU A 75 13.33 -0.85 -26.29
N ASN A 76 13.74 -0.41 -27.48
CA ASN A 76 13.62 0.98 -27.93
C ASN A 76 12.25 1.35 -28.54
N ARG A 77 11.29 0.41 -28.56
CA ARG A 77 9.96 0.56 -29.20
C ARG A 77 10.03 0.92 -30.69
N LEU A 78 11.09 0.50 -31.37
CA LEU A 78 11.22 0.63 -32.81
C LEU A 78 10.66 -0.63 -33.45
N GLN A 79 9.73 -0.46 -34.39
CA GLN A 79 9.22 -1.55 -35.23
C GLN A 79 9.75 -1.33 -36.63
N LEU A 80 10.65 -2.20 -37.06
CA LEU A 80 11.11 -2.28 -38.43
C LEU A 80 10.48 -3.54 -39.07
N PRO A 81 10.07 -3.49 -40.34
CA PRO A 81 9.65 -4.69 -41.06
C PRO A 81 10.79 -5.72 -41.09
N ASP A 82 10.47 -7.01 -41.00
CA ASP A 82 11.47 -8.09 -41.01
C ASP A 82 12.36 -8.04 -42.26
N THR A 83 11.79 -7.65 -43.41
CA THR A 83 12.54 -7.45 -44.67
C THR A 83 13.62 -6.36 -44.60
N VAL A 84 13.44 -5.35 -43.74
CA VAL A 84 14.45 -4.31 -43.51
C VAL A 84 15.54 -4.84 -42.58
N ILE A 85 15.16 -5.65 -41.59
CA ILE A 85 16.09 -6.28 -40.65
C ILE A 85 16.99 -7.28 -41.38
N GLU A 86 16.43 -8.15 -42.21
CA GLU A 86 17.16 -9.11 -43.06
C GLU A 86 18.18 -8.38 -43.96
N ARG A 87 17.76 -7.30 -44.64
CA ARG A 87 18.65 -6.50 -45.48
C ARG A 87 19.78 -5.83 -44.71
N LEU A 88 19.53 -5.41 -43.47
CA LEU A 88 20.57 -4.84 -42.60
C LEU A 88 21.56 -5.91 -42.19
N ILE A 89 21.09 -7.09 -41.81
CA ILE A 89 21.94 -8.24 -41.45
C ILE A 89 22.80 -8.64 -42.65
N ASP A 90 22.22 -8.77 -43.83
CA ASP A 90 22.95 -9.10 -45.06
C ASP A 90 24.02 -8.05 -45.39
N ALA A 91 23.70 -6.77 -45.25
CA ALA A 91 24.67 -5.69 -45.50
C ALA A 91 25.82 -5.69 -44.48
N VAL A 92 25.54 -6.01 -43.21
CA VAL A 92 26.56 -6.14 -42.15
C VAL A 92 27.48 -7.31 -42.46
N TRP A 93 26.95 -8.50 -42.79
CA TRP A 93 27.77 -9.66 -43.12
C TRP A 93 28.57 -9.47 -44.41
N GLN A 94 27.99 -8.90 -45.46
CA GLN A 94 28.71 -8.61 -46.71
C GLN A 94 29.88 -7.63 -46.52
N THR A 95 29.79 -6.75 -45.52
CA THR A 95 30.82 -5.74 -45.26
C THR A 95 31.84 -6.20 -44.22
N GLY A 96 31.41 -6.95 -43.20
CA GLY A 96 32.24 -7.28 -42.04
C GLY A 96 32.90 -8.66 -42.10
N ASP A 97 32.31 -9.65 -42.76
CA ASP A 97 32.91 -11.00 -42.90
C ASP A 97 33.90 -10.99 -44.07
N HIS A 98 35.15 -10.58 -43.80
CA HIS A 98 36.18 -10.40 -44.84
C HIS A 98 36.78 -11.74 -45.30
N ASP A 99 36.84 -12.72 -44.41
CA ASP A 99 37.39 -14.03 -44.68
C ASP A 99 36.35 -15.06 -45.16
N ARG A 100 35.06 -14.69 -45.13
CA ARG A 100 33.90 -15.53 -45.51
C ARG A 100 33.78 -16.78 -44.65
N SER A 101 34.18 -16.70 -43.39
CA SER A 101 34.06 -17.77 -42.41
C SER A 101 32.60 -18.01 -41.98
N GLY A 102 31.70 -17.05 -42.23
CA GLY A 102 30.31 -17.07 -41.77
C GLY A 102 30.12 -16.50 -40.37
N CYS A 103 31.22 -16.18 -39.68
CA CYS A 103 31.26 -15.56 -38.36
C CYS A 103 32.00 -14.23 -38.44
N MET A 104 31.74 -13.31 -37.51
CA MET A 104 32.44 -12.03 -37.44
C MET A 104 33.25 -11.93 -36.15
N THR A 105 34.57 -11.80 -36.27
CA THR A 105 35.45 -11.56 -35.12
C THR A 105 35.39 -10.11 -34.66
N PHE A 106 35.91 -9.81 -33.46
CA PHE A 106 35.98 -8.43 -32.97
C PHE A 106 36.84 -7.53 -33.88
N ASP A 107 37.94 -8.05 -34.42
CA ASP A 107 38.83 -7.29 -35.30
C ASP A 107 38.15 -6.94 -36.62
N GLU A 108 37.36 -7.85 -37.18
CA GLU A 108 36.52 -7.62 -38.36
C GLU A 108 35.40 -6.63 -38.08
N PHE A 109 34.72 -6.76 -36.93
CA PHE A 109 33.72 -5.80 -36.48
C PHE A 109 34.33 -4.39 -36.34
N ALA A 110 35.51 -4.29 -35.72
CA ALA A 110 36.23 -3.03 -35.55
C ALA A 110 36.69 -2.44 -36.90
N ALA A 111 37.19 -3.28 -37.81
CA ALA A 111 37.60 -2.88 -39.15
C ALA A 111 36.40 -2.40 -39.99
N MET A 112 35.23 -3.04 -39.88
CA MET A 112 34.01 -2.64 -40.58
C MET A 112 33.55 -1.23 -40.21
N VAL A 113 33.69 -0.85 -38.93
CA VAL A 113 33.23 0.46 -38.43
C VAL A 113 34.30 1.53 -38.48
N ALA A 114 35.59 1.17 -38.59
CA ALA A 114 36.71 2.11 -38.59
C ALA A 114 36.64 3.19 -39.70
N PRO A 115 36.28 2.88 -40.96
CA PRO A 115 36.15 3.87 -42.03
C PRO A 115 34.97 4.85 -41.84
N ARG A 116 34.05 4.57 -40.91
CA ARG A 116 32.80 5.32 -40.71
C ARG A 116 32.77 5.93 -39.29
N PRO A 117 33.44 7.07 -39.06
CA PRO A 117 33.59 7.64 -37.72
C PRO A 117 32.25 7.96 -37.04
N GLU A 118 31.23 8.37 -37.80
CA GLU A 118 29.89 8.63 -37.28
C GLU A 118 29.21 7.35 -36.76
N LEU A 119 29.24 6.26 -37.53
CA LEU A 119 28.70 4.97 -37.13
C LEU A 119 29.43 4.42 -35.90
N ARG A 120 30.76 4.55 -35.89
CA ARG A 120 31.62 4.14 -34.78
C ARG A 120 31.25 4.86 -33.49
N ALA A 121 31.01 6.18 -33.55
CA ALA A 121 30.57 6.98 -32.41
C ALA A 121 29.16 6.57 -31.94
N GLN A 122 28.23 6.32 -32.87
CA GLN A 122 26.86 5.90 -32.54
C GLN A 122 26.82 4.53 -31.83
N LEU A 123 27.57 3.55 -32.32
CA LEU A 123 27.65 2.22 -31.71
C LEU A 123 28.27 2.28 -30.31
N ALA A 124 29.35 3.05 -30.15
CA ALA A 124 29.94 3.27 -28.83
C ALA A 124 28.98 3.97 -27.86
N GLN A 125 28.21 4.95 -28.33
CA GLN A 125 27.20 5.64 -27.53
C GLN A 125 26.02 4.72 -27.18
N TYR A 126 25.65 3.80 -28.07
CA TYR A 126 24.61 2.80 -27.82
C TYR A 126 25.01 1.86 -26.66
N GLY A 127 26.25 1.34 -26.68
CA GLY A 127 26.78 0.54 -25.57
C GLY A 127 26.75 1.28 -24.23
N VAL A 128 27.12 2.56 -24.22
CA VAL A 128 27.03 3.41 -23.01
C VAL A 128 25.57 3.63 -22.59
N THR A 129 24.65 3.77 -23.53
CA THR A 129 23.22 4.00 -23.23
C THR A 129 22.57 2.80 -22.54
N LEU A 130 23.02 1.57 -22.86
CA LEU A 130 22.59 0.35 -22.17
C LEU A 130 23.09 0.27 -20.72
N LEU A 131 24.28 0.81 -20.45
CA LEU A 131 24.90 0.84 -19.12
C LEU A 131 24.44 2.02 -18.28
N THR A 132 24.12 3.13 -18.93
CA THR A 132 23.53 4.28 -18.28
C THR A 132 22.17 3.81 -17.76
N PRO A 133 21.89 3.91 -16.45
CA PRO A 133 20.54 3.65 -15.98
C PRO A 133 19.65 4.59 -16.78
N GLY A 134 18.83 4.03 -17.68
CA GLY A 134 17.85 4.80 -18.42
C GLY A 134 17.18 5.67 -17.40
N LYS A 135 16.93 6.94 -17.71
CA LYS A 135 16.17 7.83 -16.84
C LYS A 135 14.87 7.08 -16.52
N ARG A 136 14.88 6.26 -15.45
CA ARG A 136 13.83 6.25 -14.45
C ARG A 136 13.62 7.72 -14.38
N ARG A 137 12.42 8.15 -14.75
CA ARG A 137 11.91 9.37 -14.18
C ARG A 137 12.23 9.17 -12.72
N ARG A 138 13.36 9.74 -12.29
CA ARG A 138 13.59 10.07 -10.93
C ARG A 138 12.34 10.88 -10.79
N VAL A 139 11.36 10.30 -10.10
CA VAL A 139 10.72 11.13 -9.13
C VAL A 139 11.93 11.57 -8.32
N GLU A 140 12.61 12.64 -8.79
CA GLU A 140 13.28 13.54 -7.91
C GLU A 140 12.21 13.68 -6.85
N PRO A 141 12.45 13.20 -5.62
CA PRO A 141 11.46 13.38 -4.58
C PRO A 141 11.18 14.85 -4.67
N ARG A 142 9.97 15.23 -5.17
CA ARG A 142 9.74 16.56 -5.74
C ARG A 142 10.39 17.46 -4.72
N THR A 143 11.46 18.16 -5.09
CA THR A 143 12.06 19.17 -4.23
C THR A 143 11.10 20.36 -4.25
N GLY A 144 9.80 20.10 -4.08
CA GLY A 144 8.94 20.95 -3.31
C GLY A 144 9.73 21.20 -2.05
N ARG A 145 10.22 22.44 -1.98
CA ARG A 145 10.83 23.08 -0.82
C ARG A 145 10.37 22.36 0.44
N PRO A 146 11.25 21.93 1.36
CA PRO A 146 10.86 21.20 2.58
C PRO A 146 9.71 21.89 3.35
N HIS A 147 9.53 23.19 3.13
CA HIS A 147 8.37 23.95 3.61
C HIS A 147 6.98 23.44 3.15
N THR A 148 6.80 22.91 1.94
CA THR A 148 5.45 22.46 1.48
C THR A 148 5.07 21.10 2.04
N ARG A 149 6.04 20.19 2.22
CA ARG A 149 5.82 18.85 2.81
C ARG A 149 5.65 18.92 4.33
N ARG A 150 6.40 19.81 5.00
CA ARG A 150 6.22 20.09 6.44
C ARG A 150 4.89 20.81 6.71
N ARG A 151 4.45 21.72 5.82
CA ARG A 151 3.14 22.38 5.93
C ARG A 151 1.98 21.43 5.67
N SER A 152 2.06 20.51 4.70
CA SER A 152 0.99 19.53 4.47
C SER A 152 0.90 18.53 5.63
N TRP A 153 2.03 17.95 6.05
CA TRP A 153 2.07 17.05 7.21
C TRP A 153 1.59 17.75 8.49
N ALA A 154 2.08 18.96 8.79
CA ALA A 154 1.61 19.72 9.94
C ALA A 154 0.12 20.06 9.85
N ARG A 155 -0.42 20.33 8.65
CA ARG A 155 -1.86 20.58 8.47
C ARG A 155 -2.67 19.31 8.71
N ASP A 156 -2.25 18.18 8.16
CA ASP A 156 -2.99 16.92 8.28
C ASP A 156 -2.93 16.40 9.74
N THR A 157 -1.77 16.53 10.41
CA THR A 157 -1.63 16.29 11.85
C THR A 157 -2.45 17.26 12.69
N ALA A 158 -2.50 18.55 12.33
CA ALA A 158 -3.32 19.53 13.05
C ALA A 158 -4.82 19.26 12.88
N LEU A 159 -5.29 18.88 11.69
CA LEU A 159 -6.69 18.52 11.45
C LEU A 159 -7.09 17.29 12.26
N LEU A 160 -6.22 16.26 12.31
CA LEU A 160 -6.43 15.12 13.18
C LEU A 160 -6.48 15.54 14.66
N ALA A 161 -5.54 16.39 15.11
CA ALA A 161 -5.53 16.88 16.49
C ALA A 161 -6.80 17.68 16.85
N VAL A 162 -7.29 18.54 15.94
CA VAL A 162 -8.54 19.27 16.12
C VAL A 162 -9.73 18.32 16.18
N PHE A 163 -9.80 17.34 15.28
CA PHE A 163 -10.85 16.31 15.31
C PHE A 163 -10.84 15.54 16.64
N MET A 164 -9.65 15.14 17.11
CA MET A 164 -9.45 14.45 18.38
C MET A 164 -9.86 15.31 19.57
N ALA A 165 -9.55 16.60 19.55
CA ALA A 165 -9.96 17.55 20.59
C ALA A 165 -11.49 17.72 20.62
N LEU A 166 -12.13 17.88 19.45
CA LEU A 166 -13.60 17.95 19.35
C LEU A 166 -14.27 16.67 19.84
N TYR A 167 -13.72 15.51 19.47
CA TYR A 167 -14.20 14.21 19.93
C TYR A 167 -14.07 14.05 21.46
N ALA A 168 -12.95 14.48 22.04
CA ALA A 168 -12.75 14.46 23.49
C ALA A 168 -13.73 15.41 24.19
N LEU A 169 -13.89 16.64 23.68
CA LEU A 169 -14.84 17.62 24.21
C LEU A 169 -16.28 17.12 24.14
N ALA A 170 -16.69 16.46 23.04
CA ALA A 170 -18.02 15.85 22.92
C ALA A 170 -18.25 14.78 24.01
N ASN A 171 -17.27 13.89 24.23
CA ASN A 171 -17.35 12.89 25.29
C ASN A 171 -17.41 13.52 26.69
N MET A 172 -16.55 14.50 26.96
CA MET A 172 -16.53 15.21 28.25
C MET A 172 -17.84 15.96 28.51
N GLY A 173 -18.39 16.62 27.48
CA GLY A 173 -19.66 17.33 27.54
C GLY A 173 -20.84 16.41 27.81
N LEU A 174 -20.94 15.29 27.09
CA LEU A 174 -22.00 14.29 27.31
C LEU A 174 -21.90 13.63 28.69
N PHE A 175 -20.69 13.26 29.12
CA PHE A 175 -20.46 12.72 30.45
C PHE A 175 -20.87 13.75 31.51
N GLY A 176 -20.37 14.99 31.39
CA GLY A 176 -20.61 16.07 32.34
C GLY A 176 -22.07 16.46 32.45
N GLU A 177 -22.79 16.55 31.32
CA GLU A 177 -24.23 16.83 31.29
C GLU A 177 -25.00 15.76 32.04
N ALA A 178 -24.79 14.49 31.72
CA ALA A 178 -25.50 13.40 32.36
C ALA A 178 -25.13 13.28 33.85
N PHE A 179 -23.84 13.39 34.18
CA PHE A 179 -23.35 13.37 35.55
C PHE A 179 -24.00 14.48 36.39
N TRP A 180 -23.99 15.72 35.89
CA TRP A 180 -24.60 16.87 36.55
C TRP A 180 -26.12 16.72 36.69
N ARG A 181 -26.81 16.29 35.63
CA ARG A 181 -28.27 16.09 35.65
C ARG A 181 -28.70 15.11 36.72
N TYR A 182 -28.03 13.97 36.85
CA TYR A 182 -28.35 12.97 37.88
C TYR A 182 -27.91 13.40 39.28
N ARG A 183 -26.85 14.21 39.39
CA ARG A 183 -26.48 14.84 40.66
C ARG A 183 -27.59 15.77 41.17
N MET A 184 -28.15 16.60 40.29
CA MET A 184 -29.26 17.52 40.65
C MET A 184 -30.55 16.78 41.02
N GLN A 185 -30.72 15.54 40.57
CA GLN A 185 -31.81 14.65 40.97
C GLN A 185 -31.55 13.91 42.29
N GLY A 186 -30.42 14.18 42.96
CA GLY A 186 -30.06 13.53 44.23
C GLY A 186 -29.57 12.09 44.10
N ALA A 187 -29.18 11.64 42.89
CA ALA A 187 -28.68 10.28 42.69
C ALA A 187 -27.33 10.07 43.37
N GLY A 188 -27.03 8.86 43.85
CA GLY A 188 -25.71 8.51 44.39
C GLY A 188 -24.60 8.55 43.34
N LEU A 189 -23.34 8.67 43.78
CA LEU A 189 -22.17 8.81 42.90
C LEU A 189 -22.05 7.70 41.84
N LEU A 190 -22.31 6.45 42.21
CA LEU A 190 -22.24 5.32 41.29
C LEU A 190 -23.26 5.44 40.14
N VAL A 191 -24.47 5.94 40.44
CA VAL A 191 -25.49 6.19 39.42
C VAL A 191 -25.08 7.36 38.52
N GLN A 192 -24.50 8.43 39.08
CA GLN A 192 -24.01 9.57 38.30
C GLN A 192 -22.93 9.12 37.29
N ILE A 193 -21.95 8.32 37.75
CA ILE A 193 -20.89 7.75 36.90
C ILE A 193 -21.50 6.84 35.83
N ALA A 194 -22.38 5.91 36.22
CA ALA A 194 -22.99 4.98 35.30
C ALA A 194 -23.78 5.69 34.18
N ARG A 195 -24.52 6.74 34.52
CA ARG A 195 -25.29 7.55 33.56
C ARG A 195 -24.39 8.41 32.67
N GLY A 196 -23.32 8.99 33.22
CA GLY A 196 -22.28 9.67 32.45
C GLY A 196 -21.65 8.77 31.40
N CYS A 197 -21.18 7.58 31.80
CA CYS A 197 -20.63 6.60 30.86
C CYS A 197 -21.68 6.14 29.84
N GLY A 198 -22.94 5.92 30.26
CA GLY A 198 -24.04 5.53 29.37
C GLY A 198 -24.32 6.55 28.26
N ALA A 199 -24.26 7.86 28.57
CA ALA A 199 -24.39 8.91 27.56
C ALA A 199 -23.27 8.85 26.52
N CYS A 200 -22.03 8.69 26.96
CA CYS A 200 -20.89 8.51 26.06
C CYS A 200 -20.98 7.20 25.26
N LEU A 201 -21.45 6.10 25.86
CA LEU A 201 -21.62 4.82 25.16
C LEU A 201 -22.65 4.91 24.04
N ASN A 202 -23.73 5.67 24.22
CA ASN A 202 -24.71 5.91 23.15
C ASN A 202 -24.07 6.65 21.96
N PHE A 203 -23.34 7.73 22.24
CA PHE A 203 -22.65 8.50 21.21
C PHE A 203 -21.59 7.67 20.48
N ASN A 204 -20.68 7.04 21.22
CA ASN A 204 -19.59 6.26 20.62
C ASN A 204 -20.10 5.02 19.91
N GLY A 205 -21.13 4.35 20.47
CA GLY A 205 -21.77 3.21 19.83
C GLY A 205 -22.30 3.53 18.44
N ALA A 206 -22.91 4.71 18.26
CA ALA A 206 -23.34 5.16 16.94
C ALA A 206 -22.16 5.58 16.05
N LEU A 207 -21.16 6.26 16.64
CA LEU A 207 -19.97 6.72 15.94
C LEU A 207 -19.12 5.57 15.39
N LEU A 208 -19.13 4.37 16.01
CA LEU A 208 -18.40 3.19 15.52
C LEU A 208 -18.71 2.84 14.05
N LEU A 209 -19.94 3.11 13.58
CA LEU A 209 -20.34 2.84 12.20
C LEU A 209 -19.77 3.86 11.21
N VAL A 210 -19.63 5.12 11.62
CA VAL A 210 -19.31 6.24 10.70
C VAL A 210 -17.98 6.05 9.97
N PRO A 211 -16.86 5.70 10.64
CA PRO A 211 -15.59 5.47 9.95
C PRO A 211 -15.60 4.21 9.06
N MET A 212 -16.61 3.35 9.19
CA MET A 212 -16.76 2.14 8.37
C MET A 212 -17.60 2.35 7.10
N LEU A 213 -18.17 3.55 6.91
CA LEU A 213 -18.89 3.97 5.70
C LEU A 213 -17.91 4.33 4.56
N ARG A 214 -17.09 3.37 4.14
CA ARG A 214 -15.97 3.58 3.20
C ARG A 214 -16.40 4.18 1.85
N TYR A 215 -17.59 3.89 1.33
CA TYR A 215 -18.06 4.50 0.07
C TYR A 215 -18.44 5.96 0.29
N THR A 216 -19.22 6.23 1.34
CA THR A 216 -19.64 7.57 1.74
C THR A 216 -18.43 8.45 2.04
N LEU A 217 -17.47 7.94 2.80
CA LEU A 217 -16.23 8.64 3.14
C LEU A 217 -15.40 8.95 1.89
N ARG A 218 -15.30 8.03 0.93
CA ARG A 218 -14.63 8.32 -0.37
C ARG A 218 -15.32 9.45 -1.13
N TRP A 219 -16.65 9.48 -1.14
CA TRP A 219 -17.42 10.54 -1.78
C TRP A 219 -17.24 11.89 -1.06
N VAL A 220 -17.26 11.90 0.27
CA VAL A 220 -16.98 13.11 1.07
C VAL A 220 -15.56 13.60 0.83
N ARG A 221 -14.59 12.69 0.72
CA ARG A 221 -13.17 13.00 0.43
C ARG A 221 -12.99 13.75 -0.89
N GLN A 222 -13.81 13.45 -1.89
CA GLN A 222 -13.78 14.13 -3.20
C GLN A 222 -14.43 15.53 -3.16
N ARG A 223 -15.23 15.83 -2.13
CA ARG A 223 -15.86 17.15 -1.93
C ARG A 223 -14.95 18.09 -1.15
N ARG A 224 -15.29 19.38 -1.15
CA ARG A 224 -14.58 20.40 -0.35
C ARG A 224 -14.53 20.06 1.15
N LEU A 225 -15.56 19.38 1.65
CA LEU A 225 -15.66 18.91 3.03
C LEU A 225 -14.56 17.90 3.41
N GLY A 226 -14.05 17.13 2.45
CA GLY A 226 -12.92 16.22 2.66
C GLY A 226 -11.61 16.89 3.04
N ARG A 227 -11.49 18.22 2.88
CA ARG A 227 -10.32 18.99 3.33
C ARG A 227 -10.34 19.33 4.82
N LEU A 228 -11.49 19.13 5.49
CA LEU A 228 -11.70 19.47 6.90
C LEU A 228 -11.69 18.25 7.82
N LEU A 229 -11.72 17.03 7.27
CA LEU A 229 -11.84 15.79 8.02
C LEU A 229 -10.67 14.85 7.73
N PRO A 230 -10.12 14.17 8.76
CA PRO A 230 -9.07 13.16 8.59
C PRO A 230 -9.64 11.83 8.08
N ILE A 231 -10.15 11.81 6.84
CA ILE A 231 -10.87 10.65 6.27
C ILE A 231 -9.95 9.45 6.02
N ASP A 232 -8.69 9.69 5.67
CA ASP A 232 -7.73 8.63 5.36
C ASP A 232 -7.34 7.82 6.62
N GLU A 233 -7.51 8.40 7.82
CA GLU A 233 -7.28 7.77 9.13
C GLU A 233 -8.57 7.15 9.72
N SER A 234 -9.59 6.90 8.89
CA SER A 234 -10.90 6.42 9.37
C SER A 234 -10.83 5.07 10.09
N ILE A 235 -9.93 4.17 9.70
CA ILE A 235 -9.77 2.87 10.36
C ILE A 235 -9.12 3.06 11.74
N GLU A 236 -8.13 3.95 11.83
CA GLU A 236 -7.45 4.35 13.06
C GLU A 236 -8.43 5.01 14.03
N ILE A 237 -9.30 5.89 13.52
CA ILE A 237 -10.39 6.51 14.28
C ILE A 237 -11.37 5.43 14.78
N HIS A 238 -11.78 4.46 13.95
CA HIS A 238 -12.63 3.36 14.41
C HIS A 238 -11.97 2.54 15.53
N ARG A 239 -10.68 2.23 15.40
CA ARG A 239 -9.91 1.52 16.44
C ARG A 239 -9.92 2.33 17.74
N LEU A 240 -9.61 3.62 17.68
CA LEU A 240 -9.64 4.51 18.84
C LEU A 240 -11.02 4.55 19.50
N VAL A 241 -12.08 4.81 18.72
CA VAL A 241 -13.46 4.85 19.23
C VAL A 241 -13.82 3.51 19.86
N GLY A 242 -13.40 2.39 19.27
CA GLY A 242 -13.55 1.05 19.84
C GLY A 242 -12.89 0.90 21.21
N GLU A 243 -11.65 1.32 21.37
CA GLU A 243 -10.94 1.27 22.66
C GLU A 243 -11.60 2.18 23.72
N VAL A 244 -12.00 3.40 23.35
CA VAL A 244 -12.71 4.32 24.26
C VAL A 244 -14.07 3.76 24.67
N THR A 245 -14.84 3.22 23.72
CA THR A 245 -16.14 2.59 23.98
C THR A 245 -15.98 1.40 24.92
N PHE A 246 -14.97 0.57 24.72
CA PHE A 246 -14.70 -0.58 25.59
C PHE A 246 -14.33 -0.12 27.01
N GLY A 247 -13.43 0.85 27.15
CA GLY A 247 -13.07 1.43 28.45
C GLY A 247 -14.28 2.00 29.20
N LEU A 248 -15.13 2.77 28.50
CA LEU A 248 -16.37 3.31 29.06
C LEU A 248 -17.36 2.20 29.46
N ALA A 249 -17.44 1.11 28.70
CA ALA A 249 -18.31 -0.03 29.00
C ALA A 249 -17.87 -0.73 30.30
N ILE A 250 -16.56 -0.86 30.52
CA ILE A 250 -16.01 -1.41 31.77
C ILE A 250 -16.36 -0.51 32.97
N VAL A 251 -16.11 0.80 32.87
CA VAL A 251 -16.44 1.74 33.96
C VAL A 251 -17.95 1.78 34.23
N HIS A 252 -18.78 1.80 33.18
CA HIS A 252 -20.23 1.73 33.29
C HIS A 252 -20.70 0.46 34.02
N THR A 253 -20.15 -0.69 33.63
CA THR A 253 -20.50 -1.99 34.24
C THR A 253 -20.06 -2.02 35.70
N LEU A 254 -18.83 -1.60 36.01
CA LEU A 254 -18.33 -1.53 37.39
C LEU A 254 -19.22 -0.65 38.26
N ALA A 255 -19.62 0.52 37.77
CA ALA A 255 -20.50 1.43 38.51
C ALA A 255 -21.87 0.78 38.79
N HIS A 256 -22.46 0.08 37.81
CA HIS A 256 -23.72 -0.65 38.01
C HIS A 256 -23.56 -1.83 38.98
N VAL A 257 -22.52 -2.64 38.85
CA VAL A 257 -22.24 -3.78 39.73
C VAL A 257 -22.04 -3.32 41.17
N LEU A 258 -21.21 -2.29 41.39
CA LEU A 258 -21.01 -1.72 42.72
C LEU A 258 -22.33 -1.14 43.27
N ASN A 259 -23.15 -0.51 42.44
CA ASN A 259 -24.44 0.02 42.88
C ASN A 259 -25.41 -1.10 43.28
N ILE A 260 -25.38 -2.24 42.58
CA ILE A 260 -26.18 -3.43 42.95
C ILE A 260 -25.74 -3.95 44.31
N VAL A 261 -24.44 -4.16 44.49
CA VAL A 261 -23.87 -4.73 45.73
C VAL A 261 -24.09 -3.82 46.93
N VAL A 262 -23.91 -2.50 46.76
CA VAL A 262 -23.96 -1.55 47.88
C VAL A 262 -25.37 -1.05 48.17
N ASN A 263 -26.20 -0.81 47.15
CA ASN A 263 -27.46 -0.04 47.32
C ASN A 263 -28.74 -0.81 46.97
N LEU A 264 -28.71 -1.82 46.09
CA LEU A 264 -29.95 -2.43 45.56
C LEU A 264 -30.22 -3.86 46.05
N GLY A 265 -29.16 -4.62 46.37
CA GLY A 265 -29.28 -6.01 46.80
C GLY A 265 -29.48 -7.03 45.65
N PRO A 266 -29.61 -8.32 45.99
CA PRO A 266 -29.48 -9.42 45.02
C PRO A 266 -30.59 -9.48 43.97
N ASN A 267 -31.78 -8.99 44.27
CA ASN A 267 -32.90 -9.00 43.31
C ASN A 267 -32.65 -8.11 42.09
N ALA A 268 -31.72 -7.14 42.18
CA ALA A 268 -31.39 -6.29 41.05
C ALA A 268 -30.63 -7.04 39.94
N TRP A 269 -29.91 -8.12 40.24
CA TRP A 269 -29.15 -8.89 39.23
C TRP A 269 -30.02 -9.46 38.11
N THR A 270 -31.27 -9.80 38.41
CA THR A 270 -32.22 -10.39 37.46
C THR A 270 -33.01 -9.33 36.67
N SER A 271 -32.74 -8.03 36.89
CA SER A 271 -33.36 -6.96 36.11
C SER A 271 -33.00 -7.10 34.62
N PRO A 272 -33.96 -6.88 33.69
CA PRO A 272 -33.71 -6.96 32.25
C PRO A 272 -32.53 -6.09 31.79
N ALA A 273 -32.32 -4.91 32.40
CA ALA A 273 -31.21 -4.02 32.06
C ALA A 273 -29.85 -4.65 32.42
N ASN A 274 -29.75 -5.37 33.55
CA ASN A 274 -28.51 -5.98 33.99
C ASN A 274 -28.19 -7.26 33.20
N ILE A 275 -29.20 -8.06 32.85
CA ILE A 275 -29.05 -9.24 32.00
C ILE A 275 -28.59 -8.82 30.59
N THR A 276 -29.28 -7.85 29.98
CA THR A 276 -28.91 -7.33 28.66
C THR A 276 -27.52 -6.67 28.66
N GLY A 277 -27.18 -5.93 29.72
CA GLY A 277 -25.85 -5.33 29.89
C GLY A 277 -24.73 -6.36 30.02
N ALA A 278 -24.96 -7.44 30.77
CA ALA A 278 -24.00 -8.54 30.90
C ALA A 278 -23.79 -9.28 29.58
N ALA A 279 -24.86 -9.59 28.84
CA ALA A 279 -24.78 -10.20 27.52
C ALA A 279 -24.03 -9.30 26.52
N LEU A 280 -24.34 -7.99 26.54
CA LEU A 280 -23.68 -7.00 25.71
C LEU A 280 -22.17 -6.93 25.99
N LEU A 281 -21.78 -6.90 27.27
CA LEU A 281 -20.37 -6.87 27.66
C LEU A 281 -19.63 -8.14 27.23
N ALA A 282 -20.24 -9.31 27.38
CA ALA A 282 -19.65 -10.58 26.95
C ALA A 282 -19.36 -10.60 25.44
N VAL A 283 -20.33 -10.17 24.62
CA VAL A 283 -20.15 -10.01 23.17
C VAL A 283 -19.05 -9.00 22.86
N PHE A 284 -19.01 -7.87 23.57
CA PHE A 284 -18.02 -6.83 23.32
C PHE A 284 -16.59 -7.29 23.68
N ILE A 285 -16.43 -8.00 24.80
CA ILE A 285 -15.14 -8.59 25.20
C ILE A 285 -14.65 -9.56 24.11
N MET A 286 -15.52 -10.43 23.60
CA MET A 286 -15.19 -11.35 22.52
C MET A 286 -14.71 -10.58 21.27
N MET A 287 -15.48 -9.60 20.81
CA MET A 287 -15.10 -8.77 19.67
C MET A 287 -13.76 -8.06 19.90
N TRP A 288 -13.56 -7.46 21.07
CA TRP A 288 -12.38 -6.67 21.41
C TRP A 288 -11.11 -7.53 21.48
N LEU A 289 -11.17 -8.71 22.12
CA LEU A 289 -10.03 -9.63 22.25
C LEU A 289 -9.51 -10.09 20.88
N PHE A 290 -10.40 -10.48 19.97
CA PHE A 290 -10.04 -10.96 18.64
C PHE A 290 -9.73 -9.82 17.65
N SER A 291 -10.02 -8.57 18.02
CA SER A 291 -9.64 -7.38 17.25
C SER A 291 -8.23 -6.87 17.56
N ARG A 292 -7.52 -7.48 18.51
CA ARG A 292 -6.16 -7.07 18.88
C ARG A 292 -5.19 -7.35 17.73
N GLU A 293 -4.22 -6.45 17.59
CA GLU A 293 -3.24 -6.47 16.49
C GLU A 293 -2.44 -7.76 16.43
N ARG A 294 -2.15 -8.38 17.58
CA ARG A 294 -1.48 -9.68 17.67
C ARG A 294 -2.28 -10.79 16.99
N VAL A 295 -3.60 -10.85 17.20
CA VAL A 295 -4.50 -11.87 16.61
C VAL A 295 -4.68 -11.62 15.11
N ARG A 296 -4.87 -10.36 14.71
CA ARG A 296 -5.04 -10.01 13.28
C ARG A 296 -3.79 -10.30 12.44
N ARG A 297 -2.60 -10.24 13.04
CA ARG A 297 -1.31 -10.48 12.35
C ARG A 297 -0.74 -11.89 12.57
N SER A 298 -1.36 -12.75 13.37
CA SER A 298 -0.86 -14.11 13.66
C SER A 298 -1.17 -15.15 12.57
N GLY A 299 -1.77 -14.75 11.44
CA GLY A 299 -2.26 -15.66 10.40
C GLY A 299 -3.72 -16.10 10.59
N SER A 300 -4.36 -15.74 11.71
CA SER A 300 -5.76 -16.09 12.01
C SER A 300 -6.73 -14.94 11.71
N PHE A 301 -6.65 -14.37 10.50
CA PHE A 301 -7.53 -13.26 10.11
C PHE A 301 -9.03 -13.64 10.12
N GLU A 302 -9.34 -14.92 9.88
CA GLU A 302 -10.71 -15.44 9.96
C GLU A 302 -11.31 -15.33 11.35
N ALA A 303 -10.51 -15.57 12.41
CA ALA A 303 -10.97 -15.45 13.79
C ALA A 303 -11.38 -14.00 14.11
N PHE A 304 -10.59 -13.03 13.65
CA PHE A 304 -11.00 -11.62 13.67
C PHE A 304 -12.31 -11.44 12.89
N HIS A 305 -12.39 -11.90 11.63
CA HIS A 305 -13.55 -11.68 10.79
C HIS A 305 -14.86 -12.20 11.40
N TYR A 306 -14.89 -13.46 11.83
CA TYR A 306 -16.10 -14.10 12.38
C TYR A 306 -16.54 -13.46 13.70
N THR A 307 -15.60 -13.22 14.61
CA THR A 307 -15.93 -12.58 15.89
C THR A 307 -16.38 -11.13 15.69
N HIS A 308 -15.79 -10.41 14.73
CA HIS A 308 -16.20 -9.04 14.44
C HIS A 308 -17.60 -8.96 13.83
N MET A 309 -18.11 -10.01 13.17
CA MET A 309 -19.51 -10.07 12.68
C MET A 309 -20.55 -10.04 13.81
N LEU A 310 -20.15 -10.32 15.05
CA LEU A 310 -20.99 -10.14 16.23
C LEU A 310 -21.42 -8.68 16.46
N TYR A 311 -20.90 -7.70 15.70
CA TYR A 311 -21.40 -6.32 15.73
C TYR A 311 -22.92 -6.25 15.53
N LEU A 312 -23.51 -7.11 14.69
CA LEU A 312 -24.97 -7.15 14.49
C LEU A 312 -25.70 -7.51 15.79
N LEU A 313 -25.20 -8.51 16.50
CA LEU A 313 -25.71 -8.91 17.81
C LEU A 313 -25.48 -7.80 18.84
N TRP A 314 -24.30 -7.17 18.83
CA TRP A 314 -23.96 -6.06 19.73
C TRP A 314 -24.90 -4.86 19.55
N PHE A 315 -25.18 -4.44 18.31
CA PHE A 315 -26.15 -3.36 18.04
C PHE A 315 -27.58 -3.73 18.42
N GLY A 316 -27.99 -4.98 18.17
CA GLY A 316 -29.29 -5.50 18.61
C GLY A 316 -29.45 -5.46 20.13
N LEU A 317 -28.43 -5.91 20.86
CA LEU A 317 -28.39 -5.85 22.33
C LEU A 317 -28.33 -4.41 22.85
N MET A 318 -27.60 -3.50 22.20
CA MET A 318 -27.58 -2.08 22.55
C MET A 318 -28.96 -1.42 22.40
N LEU A 319 -29.71 -1.75 21.35
CA LEU A 319 -31.08 -1.25 21.17
C LEU A 319 -32.02 -1.77 22.27
N ALA A 320 -31.85 -3.03 22.70
CA ALA A 320 -32.63 -3.60 23.80
C ALA A 320 -32.21 -3.04 25.18
N HIS A 321 -30.93 -2.72 25.37
CA HIS A 321 -30.38 -2.25 26.64
C HIS A 321 -30.57 -0.74 26.87
N GLY A 322 -30.34 0.07 25.83
CA GLY A 322 -30.36 1.53 25.88
C GLY A 322 -31.64 2.12 25.29
N PRO A 323 -32.59 2.63 26.09
CA PRO A 323 -33.91 3.06 25.60
C PRO A 323 -33.87 4.27 24.67
N VAL A 324 -32.79 5.06 24.69
CA VAL A 324 -32.59 6.23 23.84
C VAL A 324 -31.58 5.96 22.72
N PHE A 325 -30.92 4.79 22.71
CA PHE A 325 -29.85 4.49 21.76
C PHE A 325 -30.31 4.52 20.29
N TRP A 326 -31.57 4.16 20.03
CA TRP A 326 -32.16 4.20 18.70
C TRP A 326 -32.04 5.57 18.03
N ALA A 327 -32.16 6.67 18.81
CA ALA A 327 -32.07 8.02 18.28
C ALA A 327 -30.65 8.35 17.80
N TRP A 328 -29.64 7.86 18.53
CA TRP A 328 -28.24 7.98 18.15
C TRP A 328 -27.91 7.12 16.93
N LEU A 329 -28.47 5.90 16.87
CA LEU A 329 -28.22 4.94 15.80
C LEU A 329 -28.93 5.31 14.49
N LEU A 330 -30.01 6.09 14.51
CA LEU A 330 -30.86 6.32 13.34
C LEU A 330 -30.06 6.79 12.11
N LEU A 331 -29.32 7.89 12.24
CA LEU A 331 -28.58 8.46 11.10
C LEU A 331 -27.40 7.56 10.66
N PRO A 332 -26.46 7.13 11.54
CA PRO A 332 -25.36 6.27 11.14
C PRO A 332 -25.81 4.89 10.66
N GLY A 333 -26.85 4.33 11.28
CA GLY A 333 -27.42 3.02 10.96
C GLY A 333 -28.09 3.00 9.59
N VAL A 334 -28.94 4.01 9.29
CA VAL A 334 -29.54 4.14 7.95
C VAL A 334 -28.46 4.33 6.89
N ALA A 335 -27.46 5.20 7.14
CA ALA A 335 -26.35 5.38 6.21
C ALA A 335 -25.57 4.08 5.96
N PHE A 336 -25.34 3.28 7.00
CA PHE A 336 -24.69 1.97 6.89
C PHE A 336 -25.50 0.97 6.05
N LEU A 337 -26.81 0.92 6.25
CA LEU A 337 -27.70 0.06 5.46
C LEU A 337 -27.70 0.46 3.98
N VAL A 338 -27.83 1.76 3.69
CA VAL A 338 -27.78 2.27 2.31
C VAL A 338 -26.45 1.92 1.65
N GLU A 339 -25.32 2.15 2.32
CA GLU A 339 -24.01 1.80 1.77
C GLU A 339 -23.87 0.29 1.53
N ARG A 340 -24.44 -0.55 2.40
CA ARG A 340 -24.44 -2.00 2.22
C ARG A 340 -25.18 -2.43 0.96
N VAL A 341 -26.31 -1.80 0.65
CA VAL A 341 -27.07 -2.02 -0.59
C VAL A 341 -26.29 -1.54 -1.81
N VAL A 342 -25.70 -0.34 -1.75
CA VAL A 342 -24.87 0.17 -2.86
C VAL A 342 -23.69 -0.77 -3.15
N ARG A 343 -23.07 -1.33 -2.11
CA ARG A 343 -21.95 -2.28 -2.25
C ARG A 343 -22.37 -3.65 -2.77
N SER A 344 -23.60 -4.12 -2.51
CA SER A 344 -24.07 -5.40 -3.04
C SER A 344 -24.34 -5.31 -4.54
N VAL A 345 -24.85 -4.17 -5.01
CA VAL A 345 -25.12 -3.90 -6.43
C VAL A 345 -23.83 -3.64 -7.21
N GLY A 346 -22.84 -2.96 -6.61
CA GLY A 346 -21.55 -2.66 -7.25
C GLY A 346 -20.46 -3.73 -7.12
N ARG A 347 -20.81 -5.01 -6.94
CA ARG A 347 -19.81 -6.08 -6.75
C ARG A 347 -18.86 -6.17 -7.94
N SER A 348 -17.55 -6.08 -7.67
CA SER A 348 -16.49 -6.29 -8.67
C SER A 348 -16.60 -7.69 -9.26
N GLN A 349 -16.45 -7.81 -10.58
CA GLN A 349 -16.42 -9.10 -11.24
C GLN A 349 -15.21 -9.92 -10.73
N PRO A 350 -15.35 -11.24 -10.55
CA PRO A 350 -14.23 -12.10 -10.22
C PRO A 350 -13.17 -12.00 -11.33
N THR A 351 -11.98 -11.52 -10.99
CA THR A 351 -10.84 -11.46 -11.91
C THR A 351 -9.82 -12.51 -11.52
N THR A 352 -9.27 -13.22 -12.50
CA THR A 352 -8.18 -14.18 -12.29
C THR A 352 -6.85 -13.46 -12.27
N VAL A 353 -5.97 -13.85 -11.34
CA VAL A 353 -4.59 -13.36 -11.31
C VAL A 353 -3.82 -14.09 -12.40
N VAL A 354 -3.42 -13.36 -13.45
CA VAL A 354 -2.70 -13.94 -14.62
C VAL A 354 -1.23 -14.16 -14.31
N ALA A 355 -0.61 -13.27 -13.54
CA ALA A 355 0.77 -13.39 -13.11
C ALA A 355 0.99 -12.62 -11.81
N THR A 356 1.89 -13.11 -10.97
CA THR A 356 2.38 -12.41 -9.78
C THR A 356 3.88 -12.21 -9.90
N GLN A 357 4.35 -10.96 -9.79
CA GLN A 357 5.77 -10.66 -9.73
C GLN A 357 6.09 -10.11 -8.36
N ILE A 358 7.04 -10.73 -7.66
CA ILE A 358 7.57 -10.19 -6.42
C ILE A 358 8.51 -9.04 -6.80
N LEU A 359 8.11 -7.82 -6.44
CA LEU A 359 8.97 -6.66 -6.64
C LEU A 359 10.03 -6.62 -5.53
N PRO A 360 11.26 -6.17 -5.81
CA PRO A 360 12.37 -6.20 -4.85
C PRO A 360 12.14 -5.43 -3.53
N SER A 361 11.08 -4.63 -3.43
CA SER A 361 10.77 -3.82 -2.24
C SER A 361 9.72 -4.40 -1.29
N GLY A 362 9.14 -5.58 -1.62
CA GLY A 362 8.04 -6.17 -0.82
C GLY A 362 6.70 -5.50 -1.06
#